data_AF-H3RHY1-F1
#
_entry.id   AF-H3RHY1-F1
#
_cell.length_a   1.000
_cell.length_b   1.000
_cell.length_c   1.000
_cell.angle_alpha   90.00
_cell.angle_beta   90.00
_cell.angle_gamma   90.00
#
_symmetry.space_group_name_H-M   'P 1'
#
loop_
_entity.id
_entity.type
_entity.pdbx_description
1 polymer ?
#
loop_
_entity_poly.entity_id
_entity_poly.type
_entity_poly.pdbx_seq_one_letter_code
_entity_poly.pdbx_strand_id
1 'polypeptide(L)'
;MLSGSKIDVTATESQKNYPVPGGSEIKTWPHRTLEMTWGEFWSAVKANDGKIPAPASDDEIKQRVLDAADELNCEVQFLEDGGIWIGDGEAEHYFNVYGLRENAENAITMLRHEVCYAAEACGDDLDDWSEAGIRALSEWAKHPKEA
;
A
#
# COMPACT_ATOMS: atom_id res chain seq x y z
N MET A 1 -55.62 -14.67 22.93
CA MET A 1 -54.59 -15.61 22.45
C MET A 1 -54.17 -15.13 21.08
N LEU A 2 -52.91 -14.71 20.90
CA LEU A 2 -52.40 -14.17 19.64
C LEU A 2 -52.02 -15.33 18.72
N SER A 3 -52.64 -15.35 17.53
CA SER A 3 -52.45 -16.35 16.48
C SER A 3 -51.14 -16.09 15.74
N GLY A 4 -50.19 -17.02 15.84
CA GLY A 4 -48.92 -16.96 15.12
C GLY A 4 -49.07 -17.51 13.70
N SER A 5 -48.91 -16.64 12.69
CA SER A 5 -48.74 -17.07 11.30
C SER A 5 -47.30 -17.58 11.11
N LYS A 6 -47.16 -18.84 10.69
CA LYS A 6 -45.87 -19.41 10.27
C LYS A 6 -45.51 -18.82 8.91
N ILE A 7 -44.38 -18.12 8.84
CA ILE A 7 -43.76 -17.68 7.59
C ILE A 7 -42.94 -18.86 7.09
N ASP A 8 -43.33 -19.43 5.95
CA ASP A 8 -42.56 -20.46 5.26
C ASP A 8 -41.42 -19.76 4.52
N VAL A 9 -40.19 -19.89 5.03
CA VAL A 9 -39.01 -19.30 4.39
C VAL A 9 -38.45 -20.33 3.42
N THR A 10 -38.84 -20.23 2.16
CA THR A 10 -38.15 -20.94 1.08
C THR A 10 -36.74 -20.37 0.94
N ALA A 11 -35.74 -21.16 1.31
CA ALA A 11 -34.33 -20.86 1.07
C ALA A 11 -34.07 -20.92 -0.44
N THR A 12 -34.00 -19.77 -1.10
CA THR A 12 -33.48 -19.69 -2.46
C THR A 12 -31.97 -19.82 -2.37
N GLU A 13 -31.44 -21.02 -2.59
CA GLU A 13 -30.02 -21.20 -2.89
C GLU A 13 -29.73 -20.43 -4.19
N SER A 14 -29.12 -19.25 -4.04
CA SER A 14 -28.48 -18.58 -5.16
C SER A 14 -27.43 -19.53 -5.72
N GLN A 15 -27.64 -20.04 -6.93
CA GLN A 15 -26.63 -20.77 -7.69
C GLN A 15 -25.36 -19.91 -7.76
N LYS A 16 -24.40 -20.21 -6.89
CA LYS A 16 -23.03 -19.73 -7.03
C LYS A 16 -22.52 -20.31 -8.33
N ASN A 17 -22.34 -19.45 -9.33
CA ASN A 17 -21.55 -19.78 -10.50
C ASN A 17 -20.13 -20.08 -9.98
N TYR A 18 -19.77 -21.35 -9.90
CA TYR A 18 -18.40 -21.76 -9.64
C TYR A 18 -17.59 -21.49 -10.91
N PRO A 19 -16.47 -20.73 -10.84
CA PRO A 19 -15.58 -20.61 -11.98
C PRO A 19 -15.02 -21.98 -12.38
N VAL A 20 -15.03 -22.25 -13.67
CA VAL A 20 -14.50 -23.46 -14.32
C VAL A 20 -12.99 -23.55 -14.07
N PRO A 21 -12.40 -24.74 -13.80
CA PRO A 21 -10.96 -24.89 -13.61
C PRO A 21 -10.24 -24.71 -14.94
N GLY A 22 -9.45 -23.65 -15.01
CA GLY A 22 -8.63 -23.25 -16.16
C GLY A 22 -8.27 -21.76 -16.09
N GLY A 23 -8.23 -21.21 -14.88
CA GLY A 23 -8.11 -19.78 -14.65
C GLY A 23 -6.70 -19.31 -14.93
N SER A 24 -6.54 -18.36 -15.84
CA SER A 24 -5.54 -17.33 -15.59
C SER A 24 -5.92 -16.70 -14.26
N GLU A 25 -5.17 -16.95 -13.21
CA GLU A 25 -5.30 -16.21 -11.95
C GLU A 25 -5.27 -14.73 -12.31
N ILE A 26 -6.39 -14.03 -12.08
CA ILE A 26 -6.38 -12.58 -12.16
C ILE A 26 -5.50 -12.16 -10.98
N LYS A 27 -4.24 -11.83 -11.25
CA LYS A 27 -3.35 -11.28 -10.22
C LYS A 27 -4.04 -10.06 -9.63
N THR A 28 -4.24 -10.06 -8.32
CA THR A 28 -4.88 -8.95 -7.58
C THR A 28 -4.14 -7.63 -7.84
N TRP A 29 -2.84 -7.70 -8.13
CA TRP A 29 -1.98 -6.54 -8.44
C TRP A 29 -1.16 -6.79 -9.71
N PRO A 30 -1.71 -6.50 -10.91
CA PRO A 30 -1.03 -6.82 -12.17
C PRO A 30 0.26 -6.01 -12.40
N HIS A 31 0.46 -4.91 -11.66
CA HIS A 31 1.68 -4.11 -11.71
C HIS A 31 2.84 -4.71 -10.89
N ARG A 32 2.55 -5.68 -10.00
CA ARG A 32 3.57 -6.39 -9.21
C ARG A 32 4.06 -7.60 -9.98
N THR A 33 5.20 -7.44 -10.64
CA THR A 33 5.76 -8.41 -11.58
C THR A 33 7.09 -9.01 -11.11
N LEU A 34 7.61 -8.57 -9.97
CA LEU A 34 8.88 -9.02 -9.41
C LEU A 34 8.62 -10.00 -8.27
N GLU A 35 8.87 -11.28 -8.49
CA GLU A 35 8.88 -12.26 -7.41
C GLU A 35 10.19 -12.12 -6.64
N MET A 36 10.11 -11.74 -5.36
CA MET A 36 11.27 -11.65 -4.46
C MET A 36 10.82 -11.84 -3.01
N THR A 37 11.76 -12.17 -2.14
CA THR A 37 11.42 -12.26 -0.72
C THR A 37 11.21 -10.88 -0.10
N TRP A 38 10.50 -10.80 1.03
CA TRP A 38 10.39 -9.56 1.80
C TRP A 38 11.77 -8.96 2.16
N GLY A 39 12.75 -9.81 2.48
CA GLY A 39 14.13 -9.40 2.77
C GLY A 39 14.88 -8.84 1.56
N GLU A 40 14.67 -9.43 0.38
CA GLU A 40 15.22 -8.95 -0.89
C GLU A 40 14.61 -7.61 -1.28
N PHE A 41 13.28 -7.48 -1.16
CA PHE A 41 12.55 -6.23 -1.41
C PHE A 41 13.04 -5.10 -0.51
N TRP A 42 13.12 -5.34 0.80
CA TRP A 42 13.62 -4.35 1.74
C TRP A 42 15.08 -3.95 1.45
N SER A 43 15.91 -4.91 1.04
CA SER A 43 17.29 -4.65 0.63
C SER A 43 17.35 -3.78 -0.63
N ALA A 44 16.45 -4.00 -1.60
CA ALA A 44 16.35 -3.20 -2.81
C ALA A 44 15.87 -1.76 -2.54
N VAL A 45 14.92 -1.58 -1.62
CA VAL A 45 14.48 -0.25 -1.14
C VAL A 45 15.66 0.50 -0.54
N LYS A 46 16.36 -0.09 0.44
CA LYS A 46 17.54 0.52 1.06
C LYS A 46 18.66 0.82 0.08
N ALA A 47 18.86 -0.04 -0.92
CA ALA A 47 19.85 0.19 -1.96
C ALA A 47 19.53 1.40 -2.84
N ASN A 48 18.28 1.89 -2.87
CA ASN A 48 17.85 3.06 -3.61
C ASN A 48 17.73 4.34 -2.77
N ASP A 49 17.87 4.24 -1.45
CA ASP A 49 17.83 5.39 -0.55
C ASP A 49 18.83 6.48 -0.96
N GLY A 50 18.35 7.71 -1.04
CA GLY A 50 19.12 8.89 -1.41
C GLY A 50 19.47 8.98 -2.90
N LYS A 51 19.06 8.01 -3.74
CA LYS A 51 19.31 8.00 -5.19
C LYS A 51 18.12 8.53 -5.99
N ILE A 52 16.92 8.46 -5.43
CA ILE A 52 15.69 8.91 -6.08
C ILE A 52 15.54 10.41 -5.85
N PRO A 53 15.45 11.26 -6.89
CA PRO A 53 15.25 12.70 -6.71
C PRO A 53 14.00 12.99 -5.87
N ALA A 54 14.08 13.99 -4.99
CA ALA A 54 12.91 14.47 -4.27
C ALA A 54 11.86 15.01 -5.27
N PRO A 55 10.56 14.78 -5.03
CA PRO A 55 9.49 15.27 -5.91
C PRO A 55 9.49 16.80 -5.97
N ALA A 56 9.30 17.36 -7.17
CA ALA A 56 9.38 18.79 -7.43
C ALA A 56 8.02 19.52 -7.32
N SER A 57 6.92 18.77 -7.24
CA SER A 57 5.55 19.31 -7.19
C SER A 57 4.66 18.52 -6.22
N ASP A 58 3.54 19.12 -5.83
CA ASP A 58 2.54 18.47 -4.99
C ASP A 58 1.96 17.21 -5.65
N ASP A 59 1.77 17.22 -6.97
CA ASP A 59 1.28 16.05 -7.72
C ASP A 59 2.30 14.91 -7.69
N GLU A 60 3.59 15.22 -7.83
CA GLU A 60 4.65 14.23 -7.69
C GLU A 60 4.72 13.70 -6.26
N ILE A 61 4.56 14.54 -5.24
CA ILE A 61 4.52 14.12 -3.83
C ILE A 61 3.36 13.14 -3.61
N LYS A 62 2.15 13.50 -4.05
CA LYS A 62 0.96 12.65 -3.92
C LYS A 62 1.13 11.32 -4.64
N GLN A 63 1.70 11.33 -5.84
CA GLN A 63 1.96 10.09 -6.58
C GLN A 63 2.92 9.17 -5.81
N ARG A 64 3.95 9.70 -5.15
CA ARG A 64 4.84 8.87 -4.32
C ARG A 64 4.12 8.18 -3.16
N VAL A 65 3.20 8.90 -2.51
CA VAL A 65 2.40 8.33 -1.41
C VAL A 65 1.47 7.25 -1.95
N LEU A 66 0.81 7.51 -3.09
CA LEU A 66 -0.06 6.52 -3.75
C LEU A 66 0.72 5.27 -4.15
N ASP A 67 1.85 5.40 -4.83
CA ASP A 67 2.66 4.26 -5.27
C ASP A 67 3.18 3.44 -4.07
N ALA A 68 3.60 4.10 -2.99
CA ALA A 68 4.08 3.43 -1.79
C ALA A 68 2.96 2.68 -1.04
N ALA A 69 1.78 3.28 -0.96
CA ALA A 69 0.62 2.66 -0.30
C ALA A 69 0.03 1.52 -1.15
N ASP A 70 -0.08 1.71 -2.46
CA ASP A 70 -0.54 0.69 -3.42
C ASP A 70 0.34 -0.56 -3.37
N GLU A 71 1.66 -0.41 -3.21
CA GLU A 71 2.60 -1.54 -3.03
C GLU A 71 2.29 -2.38 -1.77
N LEU A 72 1.76 -1.76 -0.72
CA LEU A 72 1.39 -2.44 0.53
C LEU A 72 -0.11 -2.71 0.65
N ASN A 73 -0.88 -2.48 -0.42
CA ASN A 73 -2.33 -2.60 -0.42
C ASN A 73 -2.99 -1.73 0.68
N CYS A 74 -2.48 -0.52 0.86
CA CYS A 74 -3.07 0.49 1.72
C CYS A 74 -3.90 1.48 0.89
N GLU A 75 -5.04 1.89 1.42
CA GLU A 75 -5.85 2.98 0.88
C GLU A 75 -5.29 4.32 1.32
N VAL A 76 -5.43 5.35 0.46
CA VAL A 76 -4.96 6.72 0.73
C VAL A 76 -6.06 7.73 0.46
N GLN A 77 -6.20 8.70 1.36
CA GLN A 77 -6.98 9.90 1.12
C GLN A 77 -6.15 11.16 1.43
N PHE A 78 -6.07 12.07 0.47
CA PHE A 78 -5.50 13.40 0.69
C PHE A 78 -6.57 14.33 1.27
N LEU A 79 -6.23 14.96 2.40
CA LEU A 79 -7.10 15.84 3.17
C LEU A 79 -6.77 17.31 2.89
N GLU A 80 -7.55 18.21 3.49
CA GLU A 80 -7.27 19.66 3.45
C GLU A 80 -5.90 19.98 4.08
N ASP A 81 -5.34 21.14 3.72
CA ASP A 81 -4.06 21.66 4.22
C ASP A 81 -2.86 20.71 4.10
N GLY A 82 -2.91 19.76 3.14
CA GLY A 82 -1.83 18.81 2.90
C GLY A 82 -1.84 17.61 3.86
N GLY A 83 -2.94 17.38 4.58
CA GLY A 83 -3.12 16.19 5.39
C GLY A 83 -3.21 14.91 4.55
N ILE A 84 -2.82 13.78 5.13
CA ILE A 84 -2.86 12.46 4.49
C ILE A 84 -3.45 11.46 5.48
N TRP A 85 -4.43 10.68 5.03
CA TRP A 85 -4.92 9.50 5.72
C TRP A 85 -4.48 8.25 4.95
N ILE A 86 -4.06 7.21 5.69
CA ILE A 86 -3.72 5.89 5.17
C ILE A 86 -4.43 4.83 6.02
N GLY A 87 -5.03 3.82 5.38
CA GLY A 87 -5.61 2.67 6.06
C GLY A 87 -5.33 1.35 5.35
N ASP A 88 -5.16 0.27 6.10
CA ASP A 88 -4.93 -1.10 5.58
C ASP A 88 -6.15 -2.03 5.80
N GLY A 89 -7.25 -1.46 6.31
CA GLY A 89 -8.46 -2.19 6.70
C GLY A 89 -8.54 -2.58 8.19
N GLU A 90 -7.41 -2.56 8.90
CA GLU A 90 -7.31 -2.88 10.33
C GLU A 90 -6.89 -1.67 11.18
N ALA A 91 -6.01 -0.83 10.64
CA ALA A 91 -5.49 0.38 11.26
C ALA A 91 -5.70 1.62 10.38
N GLU A 92 -5.75 2.78 11.03
CA GLU A 92 -5.87 4.08 10.38
C GLU A 92 -4.77 5.02 10.88
N HIS A 93 -4.11 5.71 9.95
CA HIS A 93 -3.01 6.63 10.22
C HIS A 93 -3.30 8.00 9.61
N TYR A 94 -3.10 9.05 10.42
CA TYR A 94 -3.31 10.44 10.01
C TYR A 94 -2.01 11.24 10.12
N PHE A 95 -1.63 11.88 9.02
CA PHE A 95 -0.49 12.78 8.91
C PHE A 95 -0.99 14.17 8.55
N ASN A 96 -1.29 15.00 9.55
CA ASN A 96 -1.95 16.30 9.38
C ASN A 96 -1.34 17.42 10.24
N VAL A 97 -0.11 17.23 10.71
CA VAL A 97 0.57 18.18 11.59
C VAL A 97 1.40 19.20 10.80
N TYR A 98 1.89 18.82 9.61
CA TYR A 98 2.79 19.62 8.79
C TYR A 98 2.20 19.92 7.41
N GLY A 99 3.01 20.50 6.51
CA GLY A 99 2.66 20.64 5.11
C GLY A 99 2.67 19.30 4.36
N LEU A 100 2.14 19.29 3.14
CA LEU A 100 2.01 18.08 2.31
C LEU A 100 3.32 17.31 2.18
N ARG A 101 4.45 18.01 2.02
CA ARG A 101 5.76 17.39 1.83
C ARG A 101 6.19 16.60 3.06
N GLU A 102 6.20 17.23 4.22
CA GLU A 102 6.62 16.60 5.47
C GLU A 102 5.62 15.53 5.92
N ASN A 103 4.32 15.73 5.68
CA ASN A 103 3.32 14.68 5.92
C ASN A 103 3.55 13.47 5.02
N ALA A 104 3.90 13.67 3.75
CA ALA A 104 4.21 12.58 2.82
C ALA A 104 5.50 11.84 3.20
N GLU A 105 6.55 12.55 3.63
CA GLU A 105 7.78 11.92 4.15
C GLU A 105 7.47 11.04 5.37
N ASN A 106 6.64 11.53 6.30
CA ASN A 106 6.23 10.75 7.47
C ASN A 106 5.35 9.54 7.09
N ALA A 107 4.42 9.71 6.15
CA ALA A 107 3.56 8.65 5.66
C ALA A 107 4.36 7.52 4.99
N ILE A 108 5.28 7.88 4.08
CA ILE A 108 6.19 6.92 3.44
C ILE A 108 7.13 6.28 4.47
N THR A 109 7.59 7.04 5.46
CA THR A 109 8.41 6.48 6.57
C THR A 109 7.65 5.42 7.36
N MET A 110 6.37 5.64 7.65
CA MET A 110 5.52 4.63 8.30
C MET A 110 5.40 3.36 7.44
N LEU A 111 5.09 3.49 6.15
CA LEU A 111 5.01 2.36 5.21
C LEU A 111 6.36 1.61 5.11
N ARG A 112 7.49 2.34 5.11
CA ARG A 112 8.83 1.74 5.16
C ARG A 112 9.05 0.92 6.43
N HIS A 113 8.52 1.35 7.58
CA HIS A 113 8.63 0.59 8.82
C HIS A 113 7.84 -0.73 8.77
N GLU A 114 6.67 -0.75 8.13
CA GLU A 114 5.91 -1.99 7.91
C GLU A 114 6.73 -3.00 7.09
N VAL A 115 7.35 -2.55 6.00
CA VAL A 115 8.24 -3.40 5.19
C VAL A 115 9.45 -3.87 5.98
N CYS A 116 10.07 -2.99 6.76
CA CYS A 116 11.22 -3.35 7.59
C CYS A 116 10.85 -4.41 8.63
N TYR A 117 9.71 -4.25 9.30
CA TYR A 117 9.21 -5.19 10.30
C TYR A 117 8.87 -6.55 9.67
N ALA A 118 8.16 -6.56 8.54
CA ALA A 118 7.85 -7.78 7.81
C ALA A 118 9.13 -8.49 7.33
N ALA A 119 10.09 -7.75 6.78
CA ALA A 119 11.38 -8.32 6.36
C ALA A 119 12.18 -8.93 7.53
N GLU A 120 12.04 -8.40 8.76
CA GLU A 120 12.66 -9.00 9.95
C GLU A 120 11.91 -10.25 10.44
N ALA A 121 10.57 -10.26 10.36
CA ALA A 121 9.74 -11.35 10.85
C ALA A 121 9.62 -12.54 9.88
N CYS A 122 9.56 -12.26 8.57
CA CYS A 122 9.30 -13.23 7.50
C CYS A 122 10.16 -12.96 6.24
N GLY A 123 11.42 -12.56 6.42
CA GLY A 123 12.30 -12.12 5.33
C GLY A 123 12.56 -13.12 4.20
N ASP A 124 12.36 -14.43 4.42
CA ASP A 124 12.50 -15.47 3.40
C ASP A 124 11.19 -15.78 2.65
N ASP A 125 10.06 -15.23 3.09
CA ASP A 125 8.76 -15.44 2.45
C ASP A 125 8.69 -14.67 1.13
N LEU A 126 8.17 -15.32 0.09
CA LEU A 126 8.01 -14.76 -1.25
C LEU A 126 6.72 -13.93 -1.35
N ASP A 127 6.80 -12.85 -2.11
CA ASP A 127 5.64 -12.08 -2.57
C ASP A 127 5.90 -11.49 -3.96
N ASP A 128 4.85 -10.97 -4.59
CA ASP A 128 4.93 -10.21 -5.84
C ASP A 128 5.09 -8.72 -5.52
N TRP A 129 6.13 -8.09 -6.08
CA TRP A 129 6.49 -6.68 -5.87
C TRP A 129 6.61 -5.90 -7.19
N SER A 130 6.78 -4.58 -7.12
CA SER A 130 6.98 -3.71 -8.27
C SER A 130 8.21 -2.81 -8.17
N GLU A 131 8.80 -2.45 -9.32
CA GLU A 131 9.87 -1.43 -9.36
C GLU A 131 9.37 -0.06 -8.88
N ALA A 132 8.10 0.25 -9.12
CA ALA A 132 7.47 1.49 -8.68
C ALA A 132 7.43 1.55 -7.14
N GLY A 133 7.01 0.47 -6.50
CA GLY A 133 7.00 0.32 -5.04
C GLY A 133 8.37 0.47 -4.42
N ILE A 134 9.40 -0.19 -4.98
CA ILE A 134 10.80 -0.02 -4.53
C ILE A 134 11.19 1.47 -4.57
N ARG A 135 10.92 2.16 -5.69
CA ARG A 135 11.27 3.58 -5.87
C ARG A 135 10.44 4.52 -5.00
N ALA A 136 9.18 4.19 -4.72
CA ALA A 136 8.27 5.00 -3.93
C ALA A 136 8.58 4.91 -2.45
N LEU A 137 8.95 3.72 -1.97
CA LEU A 137 9.37 3.48 -0.59
C LEU A 137 10.81 3.91 -0.32
N SER A 138 11.61 4.27 -1.32
CA SER A 138 12.99 4.74 -1.11
C SER A 138 13.07 6.16 -0.56
N GLU A 139 14.04 6.43 0.31
CA GLU A 139 14.32 7.80 0.78
C GLU A 139 14.73 8.70 -0.38
N TRP A 140 14.20 9.92 -0.38
CA TRP A 140 14.52 10.92 -1.39
C TRP A 140 15.96 11.43 -1.25
N ALA A 141 16.56 11.79 -2.38
CA ALA A 141 17.84 12.47 -2.42
C ALA A 141 17.72 13.81 -1.68
N LYS A 142 18.60 14.02 -0.70
CA LYS A 142 18.72 15.32 -0.03
C LYS A 142 19.19 16.35 -1.05
N HIS A 143 18.56 17.53 -1.07
CA HIS A 143 19.08 18.64 -1.86
C HIS A 143 20.55 18.89 -1.49
N PRO A 144 21.46 19.10 -2.46
CA PRO A 144 22.81 19.53 -2.14
C PRO A 144 22.70 20.82 -1.32
N LYS A 145 23.34 20.85 -0.15
CA LYS A 145 23.50 22.10 0.61
C LYS A 145 24.22 23.07 -0.32
N GLU A 146 23.62 24.22 -0.61
CA GLU A 146 24.32 25.31 -1.28
C GLU A 146 25.59 25.63 -0.46
N ALA A 147 26.73 25.62 -1.16
CA ALA A 147 28.07 25.81 -0.58
C ALA A 147 28.38 27.30 -0.36
#